data_AF-A0A6B2LT06-F1
#
_entry.id   AF-A0A6B2LT06-F1
#
_cell.length_a   1.000
_cell.length_b   1.000
_cell.length_c   1.000
_cell.angle_alpha   90.00
_cell.angle_beta   90.00
_cell.angle_gamma   90.00
#
_symmetry.space_group_name_H-M   'P 1'
#
loop_
_entity.id
_entity.type
_entity.pdbx_description
1 polymer ?
#
loop_
_entity_poly.entity_id
_entity_poly.type
_entity_poly.pdbx_seq_one_letter_code
_entity_poly.pdbx_strand_id
1 'polypeptide(L)'
;MALSSDGSLYTWGQNEFGQLGIGNATYKITIPVRVASIPDLVVQMECGSFHSMVITLNNDLYSWGYNYYGQLGNGNTDNQCLPQKVMFFDEKI
;
A
#
# COMPACT_ATOMS: atom_id res chain seq x y z
N MET A 1 4.47 7.57 5.66
CA MET A 1 3.13 7.14 6.09
C MET A 1 3.05 7.22 7.61
N ALA A 2 1.85 7.22 8.19
CA ALA A 2 1.66 7.06 9.62
C ALA A 2 0.47 6.14 9.93
N LEU A 3 0.61 5.41 11.03
CA LEU A 3 -0.42 4.55 11.59
C LEU A 3 -0.96 5.21 12.86
N SER A 4 -2.27 5.42 12.90
CA SER A 4 -2.98 5.92 14.08
C SER A 4 -3.26 4.77 15.06
N SER A 5 -3.47 5.09 16.34
CA SER A 5 -3.73 4.10 17.39
C SER A 5 -5.04 3.31 17.21
N ASP A 6 -5.95 3.83 16.39
CA ASP A 6 -7.20 3.17 16.00
C ASP A 6 -7.04 2.22 14.80
N GLY A 7 -5.82 2.05 14.27
CA GLY A 7 -5.53 1.24 13.09
C GLY A 7 -5.77 1.95 11.74
N SER A 8 -6.11 3.24 11.75
CA SER A 8 -6.25 4.03 10.51
C SER A 8 -4.89 4.40 9.91
N LEU A 9 -4.73 4.18 8.60
CA LEU A 9 -3.53 4.53 7.85
C LEU A 9 -3.66 5.90 7.16
N TYR A 10 -2.62 6.73 7.31
CA TYR A 10 -2.51 8.04 6.66
C TYR A 10 -1.25 8.14 5.81
N THR A 11 -1.38 8.75 4.64
CA THR A 11 -0.29 8.94 3.67
C THR A 11 -0.24 10.39 3.17
N TRP A 12 0.97 10.86 2.86
CA TRP A 12 1.27 12.16 2.29
C TRP A 12 2.67 12.10 1.68
N GLY A 13 3.04 13.10 0.89
CA GLY A 13 4.31 13.19 0.18
C GLY A 13 4.14 13.02 -1.32
N GLN A 14 5.18 12.52 -1.99
CA GLN A 14 5.22 12.30 -3.43
C GLN A 14 4.30 11.14 -3.84
N ASN A 15 3.64 11.25 -5.01
CA ASN A 15 2.60 10.30 -5.44
C ASN A 15 2.65 9.96 -6.95
N GLU A 16 3.79 10.16 -7.61
CA GLU A 16 3.88 10.01 -9.08
C GLU A 16 3.59 8.59 -9.57
N PHE A 17 3.71 7.59 -8.69
CA PHE A 17 3.44 6.18 -8.98
C PHE A 17 2.25 5.62 -8.19
N GLY A 18 1.47 6.47 -7.52
CA GLY A 18 0.32 6.04 -6.71
C GLY A 18 0.68 5.48 -5.33
N GLN A 19 1.93 5.66 -4.85
CA GLN A 19 2.45 5.15 -3.58
C GLN A 19 1.74 5.68 -2.32
N LEU A 20 0.86 6.68 -2.47
CA LEU A 20 -0.04 7.11 -1.39
C LEU A 20 -1.28 6.21 -1.25
N GLY A 21 -1.65 5.42 -2.26
CA GLY A 21 -2.74 4.44 -2.15
C GLY A 21 -4.15 5.02 -2.17
N ILE A 22 -4.31 6.26 -2.65
CA ILE A 22 -5.57 7.03 -2.59
C ILE A 22 -6.35 7.05 -3.93
N GLY A 23 -6.07 6.11 -4.83
CA GLY A 23 -6.82 5.94 -6.08
C GLY A 23 -6.40 6.85 -7.23
N ASN A 24 -5.29 7.59 -7.09
CA ASN A 24 -4.71 8.38 -8.16
C ASN A 24 -3.18 8.43 -8.07
N ALA A 25 -2.55 8.77 -9.20
CA ALA A 25 -1.16 9.17 -9.28
C ALA A 25 -1.12 10.68 -9.60
N THR A 26 -0.67 11.47 -8.63
CA THR A 26 -0.53 12.94 -8.71
C THR A 26 0.88 13.31 -8.29
N TYR A 27 1.35 14.53 -8.54
CA TYR A 27 2.74 14.88 -8.18
C TYR A 27 3.02 14.69 -6.68
N LYS A 28 2.22 15.31 -5.81
CA LYS A 28 2.33 15.17 -4.36
C LYS A 28 1.05 15.59 -3.63
N ILE A 29 0.91 15.10 -2.41
CA ILE A 29 -0.07 15.56 -1.42
C ILE A 29 0.67 16.04 -0.18
N THR A 30 0.44 17.27 0.27
CA THR A 30 1.22 17.89 1.36
C THR A 30 0.54 17.83 2.73
N ILE A 31 -0.65 17.23 2.81
CA ILE A 31 -1.41 17.03 4.06
C ILE A 31 -1.71 15.54 4.23
N PRO A 32 -1.83 15.01 5.45
CA PRO A 32 -2.20 13.62 5.66
C PRO A 32 -3.57 13.30 5.05
N VAL A 33 -3.64 12.24 4.25
CA VAL A 33 -4.88 11.70 3.68
C VAL A 33 -5.05 10.26 4.13
N ARG A 34 -6.28 9.90 4.49
CA ARG A 34 -6.60 8.55 4.93
C ARG A 34 -6.65 7.59 3.74
N VAL A 35 -6.01 6.43 3.85
CA VAL A 35 -6.13 5.33 2.89
C VAL A 35 -7.35 4.50 3.27
N ALA A 36 -8.51 4.83 2.69
CA ALA A 36 -9.79 4.25 3.08
C ALA A 36 -10.11 2.90 2.41
N SER A 37 -9.31 2.47 1.44
CA SER A 37 -9.50 1.26 0.63
C SER A 37 -9.04 -0.03 1.30
N ILE A 38 -8.36 0.04 2.45
CA ILE A 38 -8.01 -1.13 3.27
C ILE A 38 -9.22 -1.45 4.15
N PRO A 39 -9.82 -2.65 4.04
CA PRO A 39 -11.09 -2.97 4.70
C PRO A 39 -10.97 -3.26 6.20
N ASP A 40 -9.75 -3.37 6.72
CA ASP A 40 -9.45 -3.83 8.07
C ASP A 40 -8.39 -2.93 8.75
N LEU A 41 -8.23 -3.07 10.07
CA LEU A 41 -7.27 -2.29 10.84
C LEU A 41 -5.84 -2.66 10.44
N VAL A 42 -5.00 -1.66 10.21
CA VAL A 42 -3.58 -1.86 9.95
C VAL A 42 -2.85 -2.06 11.27
N VAL A 43 -1.98 -3.07 11.33
CA VAL A 43 -1.15 -3.37 12.51
C VAL A 43 0.34 -3.19 12.25
N GLN A 44 0.78 -3.25 10.99
CA GLN A 44 2.15 -2.97 10.56
C GLN A 44 2.15 -2.25 9.21
N MET A 45 3.16 -1.42 8.98
CA MET A 45 3.36 -0.69 7.74
C MET A 45 4.84 -0.60 7.39
N GLU A 46 5.16 -0.66 6.09
CA GLU A 46 6.50 -0.50 5.56
C GLU A 46 6.48 0.39 4.31
N CYS A 47 7.57 1.13 4.10
CA CYS A 47 7.74 2.01 2.95
C CYS A 47 9.01 1.62 2.19
N GLY A 48 8.86 1.26 0.90
CA GLY A 48 9.97 1.25 -0.04
C GLY A 48 10.25 2.64 -0.61
N SER A 49 11.14 2.73 -1.59
CA SER A 49 11.47 4.02 -2.24
C SER A 49 10.25 4.66 -2.93
N PHE A 50 9.42 3.86 -3.58
CA PHE A 50 8.24 4.32 -4.33
C PHE A 50 7.04 3.36 -4.21
N HIS A 51 7.04 2.50 -3.19
CA HIS A 51 5.93 1.58 -2.92
C HIS A 51 5.69 1.49 -1.42
N SER A 52 4.52 1.00 -1.05
CA SER A 52 4.04 0.94 0.33
C SER A 52 3.40 -0.41 0.57
N MET A 53 3.54 -0.92 1.79
CA MET A 53 2.99 -2.21 2.19
C MET A 53 2.44 -2.14 3.61
N VAL A 54 1.39 -2.92 3.88
CA VAL A 54 0.81 -3.05 5.23
C VAL A 54 0.33 -4.45 5.50
N ILE A 55 0.32 -4.82 6.77
CA ILE A 55 -0.35 -6.01 7.27
C ILE A 55 -1.54 -5.57 8.10
N THR A 56 -2.71 -6.16 7.84
CA THR A 56 -3.92 -5.91 8.62
C THR A 56 -4.05 -6.87 9.80
N LEU A 57 -4.97 -6.58 10.71
CA LEU A 57 -5.28 -7.41 11.89
C LEU A 57 -5.66 -8.85 11.50
N ASN A 58 -6.35 -9.04 10.38
CA ASN A 58 -6.68 -10.35 9.82
C ASN A 58 -5.50 -11.05 9.09
N ASN A 59 -4.27 -10.54 9.25
CA ASN A 59 -3.05 -11.08 8.65
C ASN A 59 -3.03 -11.02 7.11
N ASP A 60 -3.79 -10.08 6.54
CA ASP A 60 -3.77 -9.81 5.11
C ASP A 60 -2.64 -8.83 4.76
N LEU A 61 -1.84 -9.17 3.75
CA LEU A 61 -0.83 -8.28 3.18
C LEU A 61 -1.43 -7.46 2.04
N TYR A 62 -1.24 -6.14 2.08
CA TYR A 62 -1.56 -5.25 0.97
C TYR A 62 -0.31 -4.51 0.51
N SER A 63 -0.19 -4.28 -0.79
CA SER A 63 0.90 -3.51 -1.40
C SER A 63 0.36 -2.56 -2.48
N TRP A 64 1.01 -1.41 -2.67
CA TRP A 64 0.70 -0.44 -3.73
C TRP A 64 1.87 0.48 -4.05
N GLY A 65 1.74 1.24 -5.15
CA GLY A 65 2.74 2.18 -5.65
C GLY A 65 3.44 1.68 -6.92
N TYR A 66 4.70 2.08 -7.08
CA TYR A 66 5.56 1.67 -8.18
C TYR A 66 5.72 0.14 -8.20
N ASN A 67 5.75 -0.47 -9.39
CA ASN A 67 5.82 -1.93 -9.53
C ASN A 67 6.70 -2.42 -10.70
N TYR A 68 7.56 -1.57 -11.27
CA TYR A 68 8.36 -1.96 -12.44
C TYR A 68 9.21 -3.23 -12.23
N TYR A 69 9.66 -3.48 -10.99
CA TYR A 69 10.45 -4.67 -10.64
C TYR A 69 9.61 -5.80 -10.01
N GLY A 70 8.28 -5.71 -10.02
CA GLY A 70 7.41 -6.71 -9.39
C GLY A 70 7.35 -6.62 -7.87
N GLN A 71 7.78 -5.50 -7.28
CA GLN A 71 7.85 -5.29 -5.82
C GLN A 71 6.51 -5.37 -5.09
N LEU A 72 5.38 -5.31 -5.81
CA LEU A 72 4.05 -5.46 -5.21
C LEU A 72 3.65 -6.92 -5.02
N GLY A 73 4.30 -7.88 -5.67
CA GLY A 73 4.03 -9.30 -5.50
C GLY A 73 2.66 -9.76 -6.01
N ASN A 74 2.04 -9.02 -6.94
CA ASN A 74 0.71 -9.28 -7.49
C ASN A 74 0.74 -10.03 -8.84
N GLY A 75 1.87 -10.64 -9.20
CA GLY A 75 2.05 -11.41 -10.44
C GLY A 75 2.18 -10.56 -11.72
N ASN A 76 2.37 -9.25 -11.60
CA ASN A 76 2.61 -8.35 -12.73
C ASN A 76 3.59 -7.23 -12.33
N THR A 77 3.85 -6.31 -13.26
CA THR A 77 4.74 -5.15 -13.09
C THR A 77 4.02 -3.81 -13.21
N ASP A 78 2.69 -3.80 -13.11
CA ASP A 78 1.87 -2.59 -13.23
C ASP A 78 1.75 -1.87 -11.90
N ASN A 79 1.97 -0.55 -11.92
CA ASN A 79 1.82 0.30 -10.74
C ASN A 79 0.38 0.24 -10.21
N GLN A 80 0.22 0.27 -8.89
CA GLN A 80 -1.10 0.25 -8.26
C GLN A 80 -1.33 1.54 -7.47
N CYS A 81 -2.38 2.27 -7.82
CA CYS A 81 -2.76 3.50 -7.10
C CYS A 81 -3.67 3.23 -5.90
N LEU A 82 -4.09 1.98 -5.72
CA LEU A 82 -4.85 1.50 -4.57
C LEU A 82 -4.12 0.30 -3.95
N PRO A 83 -4.19 0.13 -2.62
CA PRO A 83 -3.82 -1.10 -1.94
C PRO A 83 -4.45 -2.32 -2.61
N GLN A 84 -3.61 -3.24 -3.07
CA GLN A 84 -4.03 -4.52 -3.59
C GLN A 84 -3.62 -5.61 -2.62
N LYS A 85 -4.55 -6.52 -2.30
CA LYS A 85 -4.25 -7.69 -1.48
C LYS A 85 -3.26 -8.59 -2.23
N VAL A 86 -2.15 -8.91 -1.58
CA VAL A 86 -1.15 -9.85 -2.08
C VAL A 86 -1.63 -11.26 -1.74
N MET A 87 -1.85 -12.07 -2.76
CA MET A 87 -2.26 -13.47 -2.59
C MET A 87 -1.01 -14.34 -2.53
N PHE A 88 -0.85 -15.11 -1.45
CA PHE A 88 0.19 -16.13 -1.38
C PHE A 88 -0.28 -17.38 -2.11
N PHE A 89 0.58 -17.95 -2.96
CA PHE A 89 0.41 -19.34 -3.38
C PHE A 89 0.99 -20.21 -2.27
N ASP A 90 0.14 -21.04 -1.67
CA ASP A 90 0.53 -22.05 -0.70
C ASP A 90 1.19 -23.21 -1.46
N GLU A 91 2.38 -22.98 -2.04
CA GLU A 91 3.23 -24.07 -2.50
C GLU A 91 3.85 -24.71 -1.28
N LYS A 92 3.14 -25.70 -0.72
CA LYS A 92 3.76 -26.74 0.09
C LYS A 92 4.85 -27.41 -0.77
N ILE A 93 6.10 -27.02 -0.54
CA ILE A 93 7.29 -27.79 -0.93
C ILE A 93 7.40 -29.00 0.00
#